data_AF-A0A955GSL8-F1
#
_entry.id   AF-A0A955GSL8-F1
#
_cell.length_a   1.000
_cell.length_b   1.000
_cell.length_c   1.000
_cell.angle_alpha   90.00
_cell.angle_beta   90.00
_cell.angle_gamma   90.00
#
_symmetry.space_group_name_H-M   'P 1'
#
loop_
_entity.id
_entity.type
_entity.pdbx_description
1 polymer ?
#
loop_
_entity_poly.entity_id
_entity_poly.type
_entity_poly.pdbx_seq_one_letter_code
_entity_poly.pdbx_strand_id
1 'polypeptide(L)'
;MFPHKIFFDGVEAEKSDSRALALRTLFASSFPFHDVECYSIRSLLYALRYCGRDRQLEICQLRPKLARKEIENTNQNYLYWDNQLFPVDSDRTADLITDIFDALLNTYPEVKEVLFELDQNEIVIEFNQADSAQLPLTLEGFMKQFDRLRQKAFLDTDLIVAPGEFNRI
;
A
#
# COMPACT_ATOMS: atom_id res chain seq x y z
N MET A 1 16.17 -0.78 -19.87
CA MET A 1 15.43 -0.20 -18.74
C MET A 1 15.91 -0.91 -17.48
N PHE A 2 16.31 -0.19 -16.44
CA PHE A 2 16.59 -0.79 -15.14
C PHE A 2 15.30 -0.82 -14.33
N PRO A 3 15.02 -1.88 -13.56
CA PRO A 3 13.81 -1.94 -12.74
C PRO A 3 13.82 -0.85 -11.68
N HIS A 4 12.70 -0.17 -11.48
CA HIS A 4 12.45 0.73 -10.37
C HIS A 4 12.37 -0.09 -9.08
N LYS A 5 13.31 0.13 -8.16
CA LYS A 5 13.28 -0.49 -6.84
C LYS A 5 12.44 0.34 -5.88
N ILE A 6 11.23 -0.13 -5.60
CA ILE A 6 10.37 0.41 -4.56
C ILE A 6 10.75 -0.28 -3.26
N PHE A 7 11.47 0.40 -2.37
CA PHE A 7 11.54 -0.09 -0.99
C PHE A 7 10.26 0.34 -0.29
N PHE A 8 9.77 -0.52 0.60
CA PHE A 8 8.64 -0.16 1.46
C PHE A 8 8.99 1.03 2.39
N ASP A 9 10.30 1.31 2.58
CA ASP A 9 10.88 2.47 3.26
C ASP A 9 11.00 3.75 2.39
N GLY A 10 10.71 3.64 1.09
CA GLY A 10 10.85 4.68 0.08
C GLY A 10 11.40 4.13 -1.23
N VAL A 11 11.19 4.83 -2.34
CA VAL A 11 11.76 4.42 -3.63
C VAL A 11 13.20 4.92 -3.72
N GLU A 12 14.17 4.03 -4.02
CA GLU A 12 15.46 4.50 -4.56
C GLU A 12 15.23 4.79 -6.03
N ALA A 13 15.12 6.07 -6.33
CA ALA A 13 15.08 6.57 -7.69
C ALA A 13 16.31 7.41 -7.93
N GLU A 14 16.83 7.39 -9.15
CA GLU A 14 17.60 8.53 -9.61
C GLU A 14 16.74 9.79 -9.44
N LYS A 15 17.34 10.90 -8.99
CA LYS A 15 16.66 12.15 -8.58
C LYS A 15 15.69 12.77 -9.60
N SER A 16 15.57 12.22 -10.81
CA SER A 16 14.80 12.75 -11.93
C SER A 16 13.63 11.88 -12.40
N ASP A 17 13.32 10.75 -11.76
CA ASP A 17 12.21 9.89 -12.21
C ASP A 17 10.89 10.24 -11.50
N SER A 18 9.99 10.90 -12.23
CA SER A 18 8.66 11.30 -11.76
C SER A 18 7.78 10.10 -11.38
N ARG A 19 7.95 8.94 -12.04
CA ARG A 19 7.16 7.72 -11.78
C ARG A 19 7.52 7.13 -10.42
N ALA A 20 8.81 6.98 -10.15
CA ALA A 20 9.30 6.57 -8.85
C ALA A 20 8.89 7.53 -7.72
N LEU A 21 8.85 8.85 -7.99
CA LEU A 21 8.37 9.83 -7.01
C LEU A 21 6.88 9.64 -6.71
N ALA A 22 6.03 9.43 -7.71
CA ALA A 22 4.60 9.18 -7.53
C ALA A 22 4.33 7.88 -6.75
N LEU A 23 5.04 6.80 -7.07
CA LEU A 23 4.96 5.55 -6.30
C LEU A 23 5.40 5.76 -4.85
N ARG A 24 6.43 6.58 -4.63
CA ARG A 24 6.85 6.92 -3.26
C ARG A 24 5.77 7.71 -2.53
N THR A 25 5.07 8.62 -3.20
CA THR A 25 3.93 9.35 -2.63
C THR A 25 2.85 8.38 -2.15
N LEU A 26 2.53 7.35 -2.95
CA LEU A 26 1.53 6.34 -2.57
C LEU A 26 1.83 5.66 -1.23
N PHE A 27 3.11 5.45 -0.90
CA PHE A 27 3.49 4.69 0.31
C PHE A 27 3.97 5.56 1.48
N ALA A 28 4.45 6.77 1.22
CA ALA A 28 5.08 7.62 2.23
C ALA A 28 4.22 8.82 2.67
N SER A 29 3.14 9.12 1.95
CA SER A 29 2.30 10.28 2.22
C SER A 29 1.06 9.91 3.03
N SER A 30 0.48 10.92 3.69
CA SER A 30 -0.67 10.73 4.57
C SER A 30 -1.95 10.55 3.76
N PHE A 31 -2.91 9.80 4.28
CA PHE A 31 -4.17 9.61 3.58
C PHE A 31 -5.30 9.37 4.57
N PRO A 32 -6.52 9.81 4.24
CA PRO A 32 -7.69 9.51 5.03
C PRO A 32 -8.11 8.04 4.86
N PHE A 33 -8.38 7.36 5.97
CA PHE A 33 -9.00 6.03 6.00
C PHE A 33 -10.07 5.98 7.09
N HIS A 34 -11.33 5.75 6.70
CA HIS A 34 -12.50 5.76 7.61
C HIS A 34 -12.53 7.00 8.53
N ASP A 35 -12.42 8.21 7.94
CA ASP A 35 -12.38 9.51 8.63
C ASP A 35 -11.15 9.74 9.54
N VAL A 36 -10.13 8.88 9.45
CA VAL A 36 -8.88 9.01 10.21
C VAL A 36 -7.74 9.36 9.26
N GLU A 37 -7.08 10.49 9.49
CA GLU A 37 -5.85 10.82 8.79
C GLU A 37 -4.72 9.89 9.26
N CYS A 38 -4.27 9.00 8.39
CA CYS A 38 -3.15 8.10 8.63
C CYS A 38 -1.88 8.69 8.03
N TYR A 39 -0.75 8.61 8.72
CA TYR A 39 0.52 9.17 8.23
C TYR A 39 1.01 8.48 6.95
N SER A 40 0.79 7.17 6.85
CA SER A 40 1.18 6.35 5.69
C SER A 40 0.49 4.99 5.76
N ILE A 41 0.48 4.25 4.65
CA ILE A 41 -0.04 2.87 4.62
C ILE A 41 0.62 2.02 5.71
N ARG A 42 1.93 2.19 5.89
CA ARG A 42 2.70 1.38 6.84
C ARG A 42 2.31 1.70 8.29
N SER A 43 2.13 2.98 8.61
CA SER A 43 1.66 3.38 9.94
C SER A 43 0.30 2.76 10.26
N LEU A 44 -0.60 2.73 9.28
CA LEU A 44 -1.88 2.05 9.40
C LEU A 44 -1.72 0.54 9.59
N LEU A 45 -0.90 -0.13 8.78
CA LEU A 45 -0.64 -1.56 8.90
C LEU A 45 -0.04 -1.95 10.27
N TYR A 46 0.77 -1.08 10.88
CA TYR A 46 1.22 -1.28 12.26
C TYR A 46 0.10 -1.06 13.28
N ALA A 47 -0.74 -0.03 13.09
CA ALA A 47 -1.89 0.22 13.96
C ALA A 47 -2.87 -0.96 14.00
N LEU A 48 -3.04 -1.69 12.88
CA LEU A 48 -3.90 -2.88 12.80
C LEU A 48 -3.53 -3.99 13.80
N ARG A 49 -2.31 -3.98 14.35
CA ARG A 49 -1.86 -5.00 15.32
C ARG A 49 -2.32 -4.74 16.76
N TYR A 50 -3.01 -3.63 17.03
CA TYR A 50 -3.41 -3.22 18.38
C TYR A 50 -4.90 -3.32 18.59
N CYS A 51 -5.29 -3.92 19.70
CA CYS A 51 -6.65 -3.85 20.19
C CYS A 51 -6.91 -2.47 20.83
N GLY A 52 -8.03 -1.85 20.48
CA GLY A 52 -8.48 -0.56 21.03
C GLY A 52 -8.36 0.58 20.02
N ARG A 53 -9.51 1.22 19.75
CA ARG A 53 -9.61 2.30 18.76
C ARG A 53 -8.64 3.44 19.04
N ASP A 54 -8.60 3.97 20.25
CA ASP A 54 -7.76 5.13 20.58
C ASP A 54 -6.28 4.85 20.29
N ARG A 55 -5.80 3.65 20.62
CA ARG A 55 -4.42 3.25 20.34
C ARG A 55 -4.14 3.08 18.85
N GLN A 56 -5.10 2.57 18.09
CA GLN A 56 -4.98 2.49 16.62
C GLN A 56 -4.85 3.88 16.01
N LEU A 57 -5.67 4.83 16.47
CA LEU A 57 -5.65 6.22 16.01
C LEU A 57 -4.32 6.90 16.32
N GLU A 58 -3.81 6.72 17.54
CA GLU A 58 -2.48 7.23 17.91
C GLU A 58 -1.40 6.68 16.97
N ILE A 59 -1.36 5.37 16.76
CA ILE A 59 -0.29 4.72 15.99
C ILE A 59 -0.38 5.03 14.50
N CYS A 60 -1.59 5.06 13.92
CA CYS A 60 -1.74 5.32 12.49
C CYS A 60 -1.30 6.73 12.09
N GLN A 61 -1.34 7.69 13.03
CA GLN A 61 -0.87 9.07 12.87
C GLN A 61 0.64 9.24 13.07
N LEU A 62 1.34 8.24 13.60
CA LEU A 62 2.79 8.30 13.79
C LEU A 62 3.54 8.07 12.49
N ARG A 63 4.74 8.66 12.40
CA ARG A 63 5.72 8.30 11.36
C ARG A 63 6.03 6.80 11.43
N PRO A 64 6.29 6.12 10.31
CA PRO A 64 6.58 4.68 10.29
C PRO A 64 7.61 4.19 11.31
N LYS A 65 8.73 4.92 11.45
CA LYS A 65 9.79 4.57 12.40
C LYS A 65 9.35 4.65 13.86
N LEU A 66 8.36 5.48 14.18
CA LEU A 66 7.79 5.59 15.53
C LEU A 66 6.69 4.55 15.70
N ALA A 67 5.76 4.44 14.76
CA ALA A 67 4.72 3.41 14.76
C ALA A 67 5.30 1.99 14.92
N ARG A 68 6.43 1.72 14.26
CA ARG A 68 7.14 0.44 14.37
C ARG A 68 7.68 0.16 15.77
N LYS A 69 8.16 1.18 16.49
CA LYS A 69 8.73 1.02 17.84
C LYS A 69 7.68 0.61 18.85
N GLU A 70 6.43 0.96 18.61
CA GLU A 70 5.35 0.61 19.52
C GLU A 70 5.06 -0.91 19.50
N ILE A 71 5.50 -1.66 18.46
CA ILE A 71 5.13 -3.08 18.23
C ILE A 71 5.67 -3.95 19.37
N GLU A 72 4.85 -4.15 20.38
CA GLU A 72 5.10 -4.98 21.55
C GLU A 72 4.07 -6.10 21.64
N ASN A 73 4.53 -7.36 21.71
CA ASN A 73 3.72 -8.56 22.01
C ASN A 73 2.31 -8.58 21.38
N THR A 74 2.21 -8.21 20.12
CA THR A 74 0.92 -8.11 19.42
C THR A 74 0.39 -9.48 19.06
N ASN A 75 -0.93 -9.63 19.05
CA ASN A 75 -1.58 -10.87 18.67
C ASN A 75 -1.34 -11.12 17.17
N GLN A 76 -0.63 -12.19 16.84
CA GLN A 76 -0.28 -12.49 15.45
C GLN A 76 -1.46 -13.03 14.64
N ASN A 77 -2.53 -13.50 15.30
CA ASN A 77 -3.65 -14.18 14.65
C ASN A 77 -4.78 -13.23 14.25
N TYR A 78 -4.80 -12.00 14.79
CA TYR A 78 -5.87 -11.05 14.56
C TYR A 78 -5.35 -9.65 14.30
N LEU A 79 -6.05 -8.97 13.40
CA LEU A 79 -5.97 -7.54 13.18
C LEU A 79 -7.20 -6.87 13.76
N TYR A 80 -7.08 -5.57 13.98
CA TYR A 80 -8.10 -4.78 14.60
C TYR A 80 -8.22 -3.46 13.85
N TRP A 81 -9.45 -3.04 13.59
CA TRP A 81 -9.74 -1.70 13.10
C TRP A 81 -11.14 -1.32 13.55
N ASP A 82 -11.29 -0.10 14.08
CA ASP A 82 -12.58 0.45 14.47
C ASP A 82 -13.42 -0.49 15.38
N ASN A 83 -12.80 -0.99 16.46
CA ASN A 83 -13.40 -1.95 17.40
C ASN A 83 -13.84 -3.29 16.78
N GLN A 84 -13.45 -3.58 15.55
CA GLN A 84 -13.69 -4.87 14.90
C GLN A 84 -12.44 -5.74 14.92
N LEU A 85 -12.66 -7.05 15.01
CA LEU A 85 -11.63 -8.09 14.98
C LEU A 85 -11.63 -8.78 13.59
N PHE A 86 -10.45 -8.91 13.01
CA PHE A 86 -10.22 -9.49 11.69
C PHE A 86 -9.20 -10.63 11.81
N PRO A 87 -9.58 -11.91 11.64
CA PRO A 87 -8.63 -13.02 11.61
C PRO A 87 -7.67 -12.89 10.43
N VAL A 88 -6.36 -13.02 10.63
CA VAL A 88 -5.36 -12.72 9.59
C VAL A 88 -5.61 -13.50 8.29
N ASP A 89 -5.90 -14.79 8.38
CA ASP A 89 -6.17 -15.65 7.23
C ASP A 89 -7.67 -15.73 6.91
N SER A 90 -8.33 -14.58 6.73
CA SER A 90 -9.75 -14.54 6.38
C SER A 90 -10.05 -13.57 5.26
N ASP A 91 -11.14 -13.84 4.53
CA ASP A 91 -11.65 -12.96 3.48
C ASP A 91 -11.93 -11.55 4.01
N ARG A 92 -12.40 -11.43 5.26
CA ARG A 92 -12.61 -10.12 5.90
C ARG A 92 -11.32 -9.31 6.06
N THR A 93 -10.19 -9.97 6.33
CA THR A 93 -8.89 -9.30 6.34
C THR A 93 -8.46 -8.92 4.94
N ALA A 94 -8.69 -9.79 3.95
CA ALA A 94 -8.41 -9.46 2.55
C ALA A 94 -9.21 -8.23 2.10
N ASP A 95 -10.49 -8.14 2.46
CA ASP A 95 -11.36 -7.00 2.19
C ASP A 95 -10.84 -5.74 2.88
N LEU A 96 -10.50 -5.80 4.17
CA LEU A 96 -9.92 -4.67 4.91
C LEU A 96 -8.64 -4.15 4.23
N ILE A 97 -7.75 -5.05 3.83
CA ILE A 97 -6.52 -4.67 3.12
C ILE A 97 -6.87 -4.05 1.76
N THR A 98 -7.83 -4.61 1.02
CA THR A 98 -8.28 -4.02 -0.25
C THR A 98 -8.83 -2.61 -0.06
N ASP A 99 -9.64 -2.37 0.96
CA ASP A 99 -10.18 -1.05 1.28
C ASP A 99 -9.07 -0.03 1.60
N ILE A 100 -8.02 -0.44 2.30
CA ILE A 100 -6.85 0.40 2.59
C ILE A 100 -6.16 0.85 1.29
N PHE A 101 -5.92 -0.09 0.38
CA PHE A 101 -5.26 0.22 -0.90
C PHE A 101 -6.16 1.06 -1.81
N ASP A 102 -7.47 0.86 -1.77
CA ASP A 102 -8.43 1.69 -2.50
C ASP A 102 -8.49 3.11 -1.96
N ALA A 103 -8.46 3.30 -0.64
CA ALA A 103 -8.40 4.63 -0.02
C ALA A 103 -7.13 5.40 -0.45
N LEU A 104 -5.98 4.71 -0.52
CA LEU A 104 -4.74 5.30 -1.03
C LEU A 104 -4.87 5.76 -2.48
N LEU A 105 -5.36 4.89 -3.37
CA LEU A 105 -5.49 5.22 -4.78
C LEU A 105 -6.51 6.34 -5.03
N ASN A 106 -7.57 6.41 -4.22
CA ASN A 106 -8.56 7.48 -4.28
C ASN A 106 -8.00 8.83 -3.79
N THR A 107 -7.06 8.79 -2.84
CA THR A 107 -6.39 10.00 -2.32
C THR A 107 -5.37 10.54 -3.31
N TYR A 108 -4.67 9.65 -4.02
CA TYR A 108 -3.59 9.96 -4.95
C TYR A 108 -3.91 9.51 -6.38
N PRO A 109 -4.87 10.16 -7.07
CA PRO A 109 -5.31 9.76 -8.40
C PRO A 109 -4.19 9.83 -9.45
N GLU A 110 -3.19 10.71 -9.28
CA GLU A 110 -2.01 10.80 -10.15
C GLU A 110 -1.19 9.51 -10.19
N VAL A 111 -1.32 8.65 -9.17
CA VAL A 111 -0.65 7.36 -9.13
C VAL A 111 -1.31 6.36 -10.10
N LYS A 112 -2.57 6.56 -10.50
CA LYS A 112 -3.25 5.69 -11.49
C LYS A 112 -2.51 5.68 -12.83
N GLU A 113 -2.10 6.84 -13.31
CA GLU A 113 -1.35 6.98 -14.58
C GLU A 113 -0.02 6.25 -14.49
N VAL A 114 0.69 6.41 -13.38
CA VAL A 114 1.98 5.73 -13.15
C VAL A 114 1.81 4.21 -13.04
N LEU A 115 0.76 3.73 -12.36
CA LEU A 115 0.44 2.30 -12.28
C LEU A 115 0.09 1.70 -13.64
N PHE A 116 -0.55 2.48 -14.51
CA PHE A 116 -0.87 2.08 -15.87
C PHE A 116 0.39 1.97 -16.75
N GLU A 117 1.28 2.94 -16.65
CA GLU A 117 2.48 3.05 -17.50
C GLU A 117 3.59 2.05 -17.16
N LEU A 118 3.70 1.61 -15.90
CA LEU A 118 4.79 0.74 -15.46
C LEU A 118 4.61 -0.70 -15.98
N ASP A 119 5.63 -1.27 -16.63
CA ASP A 119 5.62 -2.70 -16.94
C ASP A 119 5.84 -3.54 -15.66
N GLN A 120 5.29 -4.77 -15.61
CA GLN A 120 5.40 -5.64 -14.41
C GLN A 120 6.86 -5.93 -14.05
N ASN A 121 7.75 -5.95 -15.05
CA ASN A 121 9.18 -6.19 -14.87
C ASN A 121 9.95 -4.96 -14.37
N GLU A 122 9.29 -3.80 -14.30
CA GLU A 122 9.92 -2.54 -13.92
C GLU A 122 9.74 -2.21 -12.44
N ILE A 123 9.09 -3.07 -11.66
CA ILE A 123 8.84 -2.81 -10.25
C ILE A 123 9.41 -3.94 -9.40
N VAL A 124 10.40 -3.59 -8.59
CA VAL A 124 10.94 -4.49 -7.56
C VAL A 124 10.54 -3.93 -6.21
N ILE A 125 9.61 -4.60 -5.54
CA ILE A 125 9.21 -4.25 -4.18
C ILE A 125 10.07 -5.03 -3.18
N GLU A 126 10.84 -4.29 -2.37
CA GLU A 126 11.67 -4.88 -1.31
C GLU A 126 11.09 -4.51 0.06
N PHE A 127 10.73 -5.54 0.84
CA PHE A 127 10.50 -5.40 2.27
C PHE A 127 11.82 -5.58 3.00
N ASN A 128 12.09 -4.70 3.97
CA ASN A 128 13.12 -4.98 4.95
C ASN A 128 12.76 -6.28 5.68
N GLN A 129 13.68 -7.23 5.83
CA GLN A 129 13.42 -8.51 6.51
C GLN A 129 12.86 -8.33 7.93
N ALA A 130 13.19 -7.21 8.57
CA ALA A 130 12.70 -6.91 9.90
C ALA A 130 11.25 -6.37 9.92
N ASP A 131 10.72 -5.94 8.76
CA ASP A 131 9.33 -5.51 8.59
C ASP A 131 8.41 -6.67 8.20
N SER A 132 8.91 -7.69 7.50
CA SER A 132 8.09 -8.81 7.00
C SER A 132 7.44 -9.64 8.10
N ALA A 133 8.09 -9.75 9.27
CA ALA A 133 7.53 -10.40 10.45
C ALA A 133 6.58 -9.49 11.26
N GLN A 134 6.58 -8.19 11.00
CA GLN A 134 5.89 -7.18 11.82
C GLN A 134 4.63 -6.65 11.12
N LEU A 135 4.63 -6.63 9.80
CA LEU A 135 3.48 -6.23 9.01
C LEU A 135 2.45 -7.37 8.91
N PRO A 136 1.16 -7.05 8.83
CA PRO A 136 0.10 -8.03 8.59
C PRO A 136 0.02 -8.49 7.13
N LEU A 137 0.87 -7.94 6.26
CA LEU A 137 0.86 -8.18 4.83
C LEU A 137 2.18 -8.80 4.39
N THR A 138 2.12 -9.97 3.76
CA THR A 138 3.28 -10.60 3.14
C THR A 138 3.68 -9.87 1.85
N LEU A 139 4.90 -10.11 1.35
CA LEU A 139 5.32 -9.58 0.05
C LEU A 139 4.36 -10.03 -1.07
N GLU A 140 3.96 -11.29 -1.07
CA GLU A 140 2.98 -11.81 -2.04
C GLU A 140 1.63 -11.09 -1.94
N GLY A 141 1.11 -10.91 -0.72
CA GLY A 141 -0.14 -10.19 -0.50
C GLY A 141 -0.06 -8.72 -0.96
N PHE A 142 1.09 -8.09 -0.76
CA PHE A 142 1.35 -6.75 -1.25
C PHE A 142 1.37 -6.68 -2.78
N MET A 143 2.12 -7.57 -3.43
CA MET A 143 2.17 -7.65 -4.89
C MET A 143 0.78 -7.88 -5.49
N LYS A 144 -0.03 -8.75 -4.86
CA LYS A 144 -1.41 -8.99 -5.28
C LYS A 144 -2.28 -7.73 -5.23
N GLN A 145 -2.17 -6.92 -4.17
CA GLN A 145 -2.89 -5.65 -4.09
C GLN A 145 -2.38 -4.64 -5.12
N PHE A 146 -1.07 -4.62 -5.36
CA PHE A 146 -0.47 -3.77 -6.38
C PHE A 146 -0.97 -4.12 -7.79
N ASP A 147 -0.96 -5.40 -8.17
CA ASP A 147 -1.52 -5.89 -9.43
C ASP A 147 -3.01 -5.57 -9.56
N ARG A 148 -3.77 -5.69 -8.46
CA ARG A 148 -5.18 -5.31 -8.41
C ARG A 148 -5.37 -3.82 -8.69
N LEU A 149 -4.59 -2.95 -8.03
CA LEU A 149 -4.66 -1.49 -8.26
C LEU A 149 -4.31 -1.14 -9.71
N ARG A 150 -3.34 -1.84 -10.30
CA ARG A 150 -2.99 -1.69 -11.72
C ARG A 150 -4.13 -2.08 -12.65
N GLN A 151 -4.79 -3.22 -12.42
CA GLN A 151 -5.96 -3.63 -13.18
C GLN A 151 -7.12 -2.63 -13.02
N LYS A 152 -7.33 -2.12 -11.80
CA LYS A 152 -8.34 -1.10 -11.53
C LYS A 152 -8.02 0.20 -12.25
N ALA A 153 -6.77 0.65 -12.24
CA ALA A 153 -6.32 1.80 -13.02
C ALA A 153 -6.55 1.59 -14.52
N PHE A 154 -6.27 0.40 -15.05
CA PHE A 154 -6.55 0.07 -16.46
C PHE A 154 -8.04 0.17 -16.82
N LEU A 155 -8.94 -0.29 -15.93
CA LEU A 155 -10.38 -0.26 -16.15
C LEU A 155 -11.02 1.13 -15.93
N ASP A 156 -10.52 1.89 -14.96
CA ASP A 156 -10.99 3.25 -14.65
C ASP A 156 -10.53 4.27 -15.70
N THR A 157 -9.46 3.95 -16.42
CA THR A 157 -8.97 4.80 -17.50
C THR A 157 -9.83 4.52 -18.73
N ASP A 158 -10.95 5.23 -18.86
CA ASP A 158 -11.68 5.49 -20.13
C ASP A 158 -10.77 6.28 -21.12
N LEU A 159 -9.51 5.89 -21.25
CA LEU A 159 -8.77 6.13 -22.47
C LEU A 159 -9.54 5.37 -23.52
N ILE A 160 -10.30 6.14 -24.29
CA ILE A 160 -10.79 5.78 -25.61
C ILE A 160 -9.58 5.23 -26.36
N VAL A 161 -9.35 3.92 -26.26
CA VAL A 161 -8.51 3.20 -27.18
C VAL A 161 -9.27 3.31 -28.49
N ALA A 162 -8.89 4.31 -29.30
CA ALA A 162 -9.25 4.30 -30.71
C ALA A 162 -8.91 2.89 -31.21
N PRO A 163 -9.88 2.15 -31.78
CA PRO A 163 -9.67 0.75 -32.11
C PRO A 163 -8.65 0.68 -33.25
N GLY A 164 -7.38 0.43 -32.91
CA GLY A 164 -6.35 0.19 -33.90
C GLY A 164 -4.95 0.62 -33.48
N GLU A 165 -4.36 -0.08 -32.50
CA GLU A 165 -2.92 -0.37 -32.47
C GLU A 165 -2.56 -1.29 -31.29
N PHE A 166 -3.08 -2.52 -31.29
CA PHE A 166 -2.44 -3.63 -30.58
C PHE A 166 -1.46 -4.31 -31.52
N ASN A 167 -0.26 -3.74 -31.70
CA ASN A 167 0.85 -4.48 -32.27
C ASN A 167 1.56 -5.24 -31.14
N ARG A 168 1.23 -6.52 -31.04
CA ARG A 168 2.03 -7.53 -30.34
C ARG A 168 3.42 -7.59 -30.97
N ILE A 169 4.46 -7.60 -30.14
CA ILE A 169 5.73 -8.25 -30.46
C ILE A 169 5.93 -9.33 -29.40
#